data_AF-A0A7W4HYS2-F1
#
_entry.id   AF-A0A7W4HYS2-F1
#
_cell.length_a   1.000
_cell.length_b   1.000
_cell.length_c   1.000
_cell.angle_alpha   90.00
_cell.angle_beta   90.00
_cell.angle_gamma   90.00
#
_symmetry.space_group_name_H-M   'P 1'
#
loop_
_entity.id
_entity.type
_entity.pdbx_description
1 polymer ?
#
loop_
_entity_poly.entity_id
_entity_poly.type
_entity_poly.pdbx_seq_one_letter_code
_entity_poly.pdbx_strand_id
1 'polypeptide(L)'
;MNNSSHAVLHVMCGKAGSGKSTLANRLAQQPHTLLMVEDSWLATLYHQQMTTLQDYVRYSANLRQALSEHLVQLLRNGLSVVMDFPMNTPDRRLWARQLAEEAGVAHCLHFLDVSNAQCKSRIKHRNEQGEHPFVLSEETFDLLTQYFVAPTEEECLTLVRYGE
;
A
#
# COMPACT_ATOMS: atom_id res chain seq x y z
N MET A 1 10.70 -31.73 -8.22
CA MET A 1 11.62 -30.78 -7.55
C MET A 1 10.77 -29.62 -7.05
N ASN A 2 10.27 -29.70 -5.82
CA ASN A 2 9.51 -28.61 -5.19
C ASN A 2 10.50 -27.60 -4.64
N ASN A 3 10.86 -26.61 -5.46
CA ASN A 3 11.44 -25.39 -4.97
C ASN A 3 10.33 -24.34 -4.95
N SER A 4 9.28 -24.58 -4.17
CA SER A 4 8.23 -23.60 -3.96
C SER A 4 8.82 -22.51 -3.08
N SER A 5 9.40 -21.48 -3.69
CA SER A 5 9.56 -20.20 -3.00
C SER A 5 8.18 -19.83 -2.48
N HIS A 6 7.99 -19.87 -1.17
CA HIS A 6 6.71 -19.53 -0.57
C HIS A 6 6.38 -18.08 -0.95
N ALA A 7 5.24 -17.88 -1.62
CA ALA A 7 4.75 -16.56 -1.94
C ALA A 7 4.70 -15.69 -0.68
N VAL A 8 4.92 -14.40 -0.84
CA VAL A 8 4.82 -13.42 0.25
C VAL A 8 3.88 -12.30 -0.17
N LEU A 9 3.01 -11.91 0.76
CA LEU A 9 2.23 -10.69 0.64
C LEU A 9 3.01 -9.51 1.22
N HIS A 10 3.51 -8.63 0.36
CA HIS A 10 4.18 -7.38 0.74
C HIS A 10 3.20 -6.22 0.75
N VAL A 11 3.10 -5.50 1.87
CA VAL A 11 2.18 -4.37 2.02
C VAL A 11 2.86 -3.12 2.57
N MET A 12 2.44 -1.95 2.10
CA MET A 12 3.16 -0.68 2.33
C MET A 12 2.47 0.19 3.39
N CYS A 13 3.19 0.58 4.43
CA CYS A 13 2.72 1.51 5.46
C CYS A 13 3.62 2.75 5.50
N GLY A 14 3.02 3.94 5.53
CA GLY A 14 3.76 5.21 5.61
C GLY A 14 2.97 6.36 5.02
N LYS A 15 3.36 7.59 5.36
CA LYS A 15 2.69 8.83 4.92
C LYS A 15 2.86 9.07 3.42
N ALA A 16 2.06 9.96 2.83
CA ALA A 16 2.28 10.39 1.44
C ALA A 16 3.72 10.95 1.29
N GLY A 17 4.39 10.67 0.18
CA GLY A 17 5.79 11.10 -0.01
C GLY A 17 6.85 10.31 0.78
N SER A 18 6.48 9.29 1.57
CA SER A 18 7.47 8.49 2.31
C SER A 18 8.33 7.57 1.44
N GLY A 19 7.91 7.30 0.20
CA GLY A 19 8.63 6.42 -0.75
C GLY A 19 7.99 5.04 -0.94
N LYS A 20 6.75 4.82 -0.48
CA LYS A 20 6.03 3.54 -0.59
C LYS A 20 6.04 2.98 -2.02
N SER A 21 5.56 3.76 -2.98
CA SER A 21 5.48 3.34 -4.38
C SER A 21 6.85 3.00 -4.97
N THR A 22 7.91 3.72 -4.59
CA THR A 22 9.28 3.40 -5.02
C THR A 22 9.74 2.05 -4.48
N LEU A 23 9.48 1.77 -3.20
CA LEU A 23 9.80 0.47 -2.60
C LEU A 23 8.95 -0.66 -3.20
N ALA A 24 7.65 -0.43 -3.39
CA ALA A 24 6.74 -1.38 -3.99
C ALA A 24 7.18 -1.78 -5.40
N ASN A 25 7.52 -0.81 -6.24
CA ASN A 25 8.05 -1.05 -7.59
C ASN A 25 9.35 -1.87 -7.56
N ARG A 26 10.24 -1.62 -6.59
CA ARG A 26 11.49 -2.38 -6.43
C ARG A 26 11.22 -3.83 -6.02
N LEU A 27 10.34 -4.04 -5.04
CA LEU A 27 9.95 -5.37 -4.58
C LEU A 27 9.30 -6.19 -5.70
N ALA A 28 8.52 -5.53 -6.55
CA ALA A 28 7.86 -6.18 -7.68
C ALA A 28 8.80 -6.62 -8.82
N GLN A 29 10.07 -6.20 -8.82
CA GLN A 29 11.06 -6.68 -9.82
C GLN A 29 11.52 -8.12 -9.55
N GLN A 30 11.15 -8.71 -8.42
CA GLN A 30 11.46 -10.10 -8.12
C GLN A 30 10.68 -11.04 -9.06
N PRO A 31 11.24 -12.20 -9.44
CA PRO A 31 10.51 -13.22 -10.19
C PRO A 31 9.20 -13.61 -9.48
N HIS A 32 8.18 -13.97 -10.25
CA HIS A 32 6.89 -14.42 -9.72
C HIS A 32 6.24 -13.45 -8.71
N THR A 33 6.39 -12.15 -8.95
CA THR A 33 5.84 -11.10 -8.08
C THR A 33 4.96 -10.14 -8.88
N LEU A 34 3.73 -9.92 -8.40
CA LEU A 34 2.77 -8.99 -9.00
C LEU A 34 2.70 -7.70 -8.20
N LEU A 35 2.83 -6.55 -8.88
CA LEU A 35 2.51 -5.26 -8.29
C LEU A 35 1.02 -4.92 -8.48
N MET A 36 0.37 -4.52 -7.40
CA MET A 36 -0.97 -3.94 -7.44
C MET A 36 -0.94 -2.52 -6.86
N VAL A 37 -1.40 -1.54 -7.65
CA VAL A 37 -1.40 -0.12 -7.28
C VAL A 37 -2.84 0.36 -7.12
N GLU A 38 -3.27 0.65 -5.89
CA GLU A 38 -4.67 1.01 -5.59
C GLU A 38 -5.13 2.21 -6.41
N ASP A 39 -4.32 3.27 -6.43
CA ASP A 39 -4.66 4.52 -7.11
C ASP A 39 -4.93 4.32 -8.61
N SER A 40 -4.25 3.37 -9.26
CA SER A 40 -4.47 3.06 -10.68
C SER A 40 -5.86 2.47 -10.94
N TRP A 41 -6.32 1.58 -10.06
CA TRP A 41 -7.66 0.99 -10.14
C TRP A 41 -8.73 2.02 -9.82
N LEU A 42 -8.55 2.80 -8.75
CA LEU A 42 -9.51 3.84 -8.37
C LEU A 42 -9.63 4.93 -9.44
N ALA A 43 -8.51 5.35 -10.05
CA ALA A 43 -8.52 6.31 -11.16
C ALA A 43 -9.22 5.75 -12.41
N THR A 44 -9.15 4.44 -12.65
CA THR A 44 -9.79 3.84 -13.83
C THR A 44 -11.29 3.59 -13.60
N LEU A 45 -11.66 3.15 -12.40
CA LEU A 45 -13.03 2.72 -12.08
C LEU A 45 -13.92 3.85 -11.58
N TYR A 46 -13.35 4.87 -10.93
CA TYR A 46 -14.10 5.84 -10.13
C TYR A 46 -13.65 7.30 -10.30
N HIS A 47 -12.85 7.67 -11.31
CA HIS A 47 -12.32 9.04 -11.44
C HIS A 47 -13.40 10.13 -11.43
N GLN A 48 -14.56 9.87 -12.04
CA GLN A 48 -15.66 10.84 -12.11
C GLN A 48 -16.49 10.89 -10.82
N GLN A 49 -16.48 9.82 -10.03
CA GLN A 49 -17.28 9.69 -8.82
C GLN A 49 -16.50 10.00 -7.54
N MET A 50 -15.17 9.92 -7.58
CA MET A 50 -14.31 10.13 -6.42
C MET A 50 -13.91 11.61 -6.29
N THR A 51 -14.76 12.40 -5.65
CA THR A 51 -14.58 13.85 -5.50
C THR A 51 -14.15 14.28 -4.09
N THR A 52 -14.38 13.42 -3.09
CA THR A 52 -14.10 13.69 -1.68
C THR A 52 -13.29 12.56 -1.04
N LEU A 53 -12.74 12.81 0.15
CA LEU A 53 -12.09 11.76 0.96
C LEU A 53 -13.06 10.64 1.36
N GLN A 54 -14.34 10.98 1.58
CA GLN A 54 -15.37 9.97 1.90
C GLN A 54 -15.64 9.05 0.71
N ASP A 55 -15.63 9.60 -0.51
CA ASP A 55 -15.72 8.81 -1.73
C ASP A 55 -14.52 7.87 -1.85
N TYR A 56 -13.30 8.37 -1.60
CA TYR A 56 -12.09 7.55 -1.59
C TYR A 56 -12.20 6.38 -0.59
N VAL A 57 -12.62 6.65 0.66
CA VAL A 57 -12.80 5.60 1.68
C VAL A 57 -13.80 4.55 1.21
N ARG A 58 -14.94 4.97 0.65
CA ARG A 58 -15.98 4.08 0.14
C ARG A 58 -15.48 3.24 -1.03
N TYR A 59 -14.86 3.85 -2.03
CA TYR A 59 -14.42 3.14 -3.23
C TYR A 59 -13.18 2.27 -3.00
N SER A 60 -12.25 2.68 -2.13
CA SER A 60 -11.15 1.83 -1.66
C SER A 60 -11.69 0.59 -0.93
N ALA A 61 -12.70 0.74 -0.07
CA ALA A 61 -13.33 -0.40 0.60
C ALA A 61 -13.98 -1.38 -0.41
N ASN A 62 -14.75 -0.86 -1.38
CA ASN A 62 -15.36 -1.69 -2.43
C ASN A 62 -14.30 -2.43 -3.27
N LEU A 63 -13.22 -1.74 -3.64
CA LEU A 63 -12.13 -2.33 -4.39
C LEU A 63 -11.44 -3.45 -3.60
N ARG A 64 -11.13 -3.23 -2.32
CA ARG A 64 -10.56 -4.27 -1.45
C ARG A 64 -11.47 -5.48 -1.34
N GLN A 65 -12.77 -5.27 -1.16
CA GLN A 65 -13.75 -6.35 -1.14
C GLN A 65 -13.74 -7.16 -2.44
N ALA A 66 -13.78 -6.47 -3.59
CA ALA A 66 -13.76 -7.12 -4.90
C ALA A 66 -12.47 -7.91 -5.19
N LEU A 67 -11.32 -7.44 -4.69
CA LEU A 67 -10.03 -8.07 -4.94
C LEU A 67 -9.69 -9.22 -3.97
N SER A 68 -10.33 -9.29 -2.80
CA SER A 68 -9.89 -10.16 -1.70
C SER A 68 -9.77 -11.63 -2.10
N GLU A 69 -10.79 -12.21 -2.73
CA GLU A 69 -10.75 -13.62 -3.14
C GLU A 69 -9.66 -13.88 -4.19
N HIS A 70 -9.51 -12.98 -5.16
CA HIS A 70 -8.49 -13.10 -6.20
C HIS A 70 -7.07 -13.03 -5.64
N LEU A 71 -6.84 -12.14 -4.68
CA LEU A 71 -5.55 -12.00 -4.00
C LEU A 71 -5.16 -13.29 -3.26
N VAL A 72 -6.11 -13.90 -2.54
CA VAL A 72 -5.90 -15.20 -1.88
C VAL A 72 -5.56 -16.28 -2.90
N GLN A 73 -6.29 -16.34 -4.03
CA GLN A 73 -6.02 -17.32 -5.09
C GLN A 73 -4.62 -17.14 -5.70
N LEU A 74 -4.19 -15.91 -5.99
CA LEU A 74 -2.86 -15.63 -6.53
C LEU A 74 -1.75 -16.10 -5.58
N LEU A 75 -1.87 -15.74 -4.30
CA LEU A 75 -0.93 -16.11 -3.26
C LEU A 75 -0.85 -17.63 -3.08
N ARG A 76 -2.00 -18.33 -3.02
CA ARG A 76 -2.06 -19.80 -2.93
C ARG A 76 -1.39 -20.50 -4.12
N ASN A 77 -1.42 -19.88 -5.29
CA ASN A 77 -0.78 -20.41 -6.50
C ASN A 77 0.71 -20.03 -6.63
N GLY A 78 1.32 -19.49 -5.56
CA GLY A 78 2.75 -19.23 -5.50
C GLY A 78 3.18 -17.89 -6.10
N LEU A 79 2.25 -17.00 -6.42
CA LEU A 79 2.57 -15.64 -6.88
C LEU A 79 2.68 -14.70 -5.68
N SER A 80 3.86 -14.13 -5.44
CA SER A 80 4.01 -13.06 -4.46
C SER A 80 3.24 -11.81 -4.92
N VAL A 81 2.66 -11.07 -3.98
CA VAL A 81 1.90 -9.86 -4.29
C VAL A 81 2.48 -8.69 -3.50
N VAL A 82 2.75 -7.60 -4.21
CA VAL A 82 3.12 -6.31 -3.61
C VAL A 82 1.92 -5.38 -3.76
N MET A 83 1.34 -4.97 -2.64
CA MET A 83 0.26 -3.99 -2.61
C MET A 83 0.81 -2.59 -2.32
N ASP A 84 0.87 -1.75 -3.34
CA ASP A 84 1.01 -0.29 -3.19
C ASP A 84 -0.36 0.31 -2.86
N PHE A 85 -0.86 -0.09 -1.70
CA PHE A 85 -2.10 0.33 -1.08
C PHE A 85 -1.69 1.00 0.25
N PRO A 86 -2.28 2.14 0.65
CA PRO A 86 -1.93 2.75 1.92
C PRO A 86 -2.39 1.89 3.11
N MET A 87 -1.48 1.18 3.77
CA MET A 87 -1.80 0.49 5.04
C MET A 87 -1.75 1.45 6.24
N ASN A 88 -2.41 2.61 6.11
CA ASN A 88 -2.33 3.74 7.03
C ASN A 88 -3.23 3.62 8.27
N THR A 89 -4.14 2.65 8.31
CA THR A 89 -5.01 2.38 9.45
C THR A 89 -4.91 0.91 9.91
N PRO A 90 -5.22 0.61 11.17
CA PRO A 90 -5.20 -0.77 11.68
C PRO A 90 -6.12 -1.70 10.88
N ASP A 91 -7.34 -1.26 10.54
CA ASP A 91 -8.29 -2.09 9.78
C ASP A 91 -7.77 -2.52 8.40
N ARG A 92 -6.99 -1.66 7.73
CA ARG A 92 -6.37 -2.01 6.45
C ARG A 92 -5.26 -3.03 6.61
N ARG A 93 -4.48 -2.93 7.69
CA ARG A 93 -3.43 -3.90 8.03
C ARG A 93 -4.01 -5.24 8.47
N LEU A 94 -5.08 -5.23 9.25
CA LEU A 94 -5.83 -6.44 9.61
C LEU A 94 -6.35 -7.15 8.37
N TRP A 95 -6.98 -6.43 7.44
CA TRP A 95 -7.43 -6.98 6.16
C TRP A 95 -6.28 -7.66 5.40
N ALA A 96 -5.15 -6.97 5.22
CA ALA A 96 -4.00 -7.54 4.53
C ALA A 96 -3.48 -8.82 5.22
N ARG A 97 -3.41 -8.80 6.55
CA ARG A 97 -2.99 -9.97 7.34
C ARG A 97 -3.94 -11.15 7.13
N GLN A 98 -5.25 -10.92 7.17
CA GLN A 98 -6.26 -11.95 6.95
C GLN A 98 -6.14 -12.60 5.57
N LEU A 99 -5.82 -11.83 4.52
CA LEU A 99 -5.57 -12.40 3.19
C LEU A 99 -4.37 -13.37 3.18
N ALA A 100 -3.28 -13.00 3.85
CA ALA A 100 -2.10 -13.86 3.93
C ALA A 100 -2.36 -15.12 4.77
N GLU A 101 -3.05 -14.98 5.90
CA GLU A 101 -3.47 -16.10 6.75
C GLU A 101 -4.39 -17.06 5.99
N GLU A 102 -5.39 -16.54 5.28
CA GLU A 102 -6.30 -17.35 4.47
C GLU A 102 -5.57 -18.06 3.32
N ALA A 103 -4.59 -17.41 2.69
CA ALA A 103 -3.77 -18.00 1.65
C ALA A 103 -2.72 -19.00 2.20
N GLY A 104 -2.47 -19.02 3.51
CA GLY A 104 -1.43 -19.84 4.13
C GLY A 104 -0.01 -19.40 3.77
N VAL A 105 0.19 -18.10 3.56
CA VAL A 105 1.47 -17.51 3.12
C VAL A 105 2.02 -16.52 4.15
N ALA A 106 3.30 -16.20 4.06
CA ALA A 106 3.87 -15.13 4.86
C ALA A 106 3.39 -13.75 4.38
N HIS A 107 3.36 -12.78 5.28
CA HIS A 107 3.18 -11.37 4.95
C HIS A 107 4.36 -10.54 5.47
N CYS A 108 4.58 -9.37 4.87
CA CYS A 108 5.56 -8.41 5.33
C CYS A 108 4.99 -6.99 5.21
N LEU A 109 4.84 -6.31 6.35
CA LEU A 109 4.52 -4.89 6.42
C LEU A 109 5.81 -4.08 6.29
N HIS A 110 5.95 -3.38 5.19
CA HIS A 110 7.03 -2.43 4.97
C HIS A 110 6.62 -1.07 5.54
N PHE A 111 7.10 -0.74 6.73
CA PHE A 111 6.77 0.51 7.41
C PHE A 111 7.84 1.57 7.13
N LEU A 112 7.49 2.56 6.31
CA LEU A 112 8.32 3.72 6.01
C LEU A 112 8.03 4.84 7.02
N ASP A 113 8.84 4.88 8.07
CA ASP A 113 8.77 5.83 9.18
C ASP A 113 9.57 7.09 8.84
N VAL A 114 8.99 7.92 7.96
CA VAL A 114 9.63 9.13 7.46
C VAL A 114 8.97 10.36 8.08
N SER A 115 9.78 11.34 8.48
CA SER A 115 9.28 12.58 9.08
C SER A 115 8.38 13.36 8.11
N ASN A 116 7.46 14.16 8.65
CA ASN A 116 6.57 14.99 7.83
C ASN A 116 7.37 15.98 6.98
N ALA A 117 8.44 16.57 7.52
CA ALA A 117 9.31 17.51 6.82
C ALA A 117 9.97 16.88 5.57
N GLN A 118 10.52 15.67 5.71
CA GLN A 118 11.10 14.93 4.59
C GLN A 118 10.03 14.53 3.57
N CYS A 119 8.85 14.07 4.01
CA CYS A 119 7.75 13.73 3.12
C CYS A 119 7.30 14.95 2.28
N LYS A 120 7.07 16.10 2.93
CA LYS A 120 6.70 17.36 2.26
C LYS A 120 7.77 17.82 1.27
N SER A 121 9.05 17.76 1.66
CA SER A 121 10.17 18.10 0.77
C SER A 121 10.19 17.23 -0.49
N ARG A 122 9.98 15.91 -0.35
CA ARG A 122 9.92 14.99 -1.51
C ARG A 122 8.70 15.25 -2.38
N ILE A 123 7.54 15.54 -1.79
CA ILE A 123 6.32 15.89 -2.53
C ILE A 123 6.56 17.15 -3.36
N LYS A 124 7.16 18.19 -2.76
CA LYS A 124 7.49 19.44 -3.46
C LYS A 124 8.39 19.19 -4.67
N HIS A 125 9.49 18.46 -4.48
CA HIS A 125 10.40 18.13 -5.57
C HIS A 125 9.69 17.39 -6.72
N ARG A 126 8.85 16.40 -6.39
CA ARG A 126 8.09 15.63 -7.37
C ARG A 126 7.06 16.48 -8.14
N ASN A 127 6.39 17.41 -7.44
CA ASN A 127 5.46 18.34 -8.06
C ASN A 127 6.19 19.27 -9.06
N GLU A 128 7.42 19.69 -8.76
CA GLU A 128 8.26 20.52 -9.64
C GLU A 128 8.72 19.78 -10.89
N GLN A 129 8.93 18.46 -10.83
CA GLN A 129 9.36 17.64 -11.97
C GLN A 129 8.19 17.19 -12.89
N GLY A 130 6.94 17.34 -12.46
CA GLY A 130 5.76 16.93 -13.25
C GLY A 130 5.59 15.42 -13.43
N GLU A 131 6.26 14.60 -12.61
CA GLU A 131 6.33 13.15 -12.76
C GLU A 131 5.04 12.40 -12.35
N HIS A 132 4.05 13.08 -11.77
CA HIS A 132 2.80 12.46 -11.34
C HIS A 132 1.55 13.23 -11.81
N PRO A 133 0.46 12.51 -12.14
CA PRO A 133 -0.79 13.13 -12.58
C PRO A 133 -1.51 13.93 -11.48
N PHE A 134 -1.06 13.83 -10.22
CA PHE A 134 -1.66 14.51 -9.08
C PHE A 134 -0.64 15.37 -8.34
N VAL A 135 -0.92 16.67 -8.28
CA VAL A 135 -0.20 17.63 -7.44
C VAL A 135 -0.75 17.54 -6.02
N LEU A 136 0.06 17.07 -5.08
CA LEU A 136 -0.34 17.00 -3.68
C LEU A 136 0.11 18.28 -2.97
N SER A 137 -0.83 19.07 -2.45
CA SER A 137 -0.54 20.27 -1.66
C SER A 137 -0.11 19.92 -0.24
N GLU A 138 0.51 20.87 0.47
CA GLU A 138 0.87 20.66 1.88
C GLU A 138 -0.37 20.50 2.76
N GLU A 139 -1.44 21.25 2.50
CA GLU A 139 -2.70 21.15 3.23
C GLU A 139 -3.34 19.78 3.04
N THR A 140 -3.28 19.25 1.80
CA THR A 140 -3.77 17.90 1.50
C THR A 140 -2.91 16.84 2.19
N PHE A 141 -1.58 17.03 2.22
CA PHE A 141 -0.69 16.14 2.98
C PHE A 141 -1.03 16.13 4.47
N ASP A 142 -1.22 17.29 5.08
CA ASP A 142 -1.51 17.41 6.51
C ASP A 142 -2.87 16.77 6.83
N LEU A 143 -3.89 17.00 6.00
CA LEU A 143 -5.20 16.36 6.12
C LEU A 143 -5.10 14.83 6.02
N LEU A 144 -4.40 14.28 5.04
CA LEU A 144 -4.21 12.84 4.90
C LEU A 144 -3.43 12.24 6.08
N THR A 145 -2.47 12.99 6.62
CA THR A 145 -1.63 12.55 7.73
C THR A 145 -2.41 12.43 9.04
N GLN A 146 -3.52 13.16 9.22
CA GLN A 146 -4.41 13.02 10.39
C GLN A 146 -5.02 11.62 10.51
N TYR A 147 -5.17 10.90 9.40
CA TYR A 147 -5.70 9.53 9.38
C TYR A 147 -4.61 8.45 9.51
N PHE A 148 -3.34 8.84 9.61
CA PHE A 148 -2.24 7.89 9.72
C PHE A 148 -2.08 7.40 11.16
N VAL A 149 -2.16 6.09 11.35
CA VAL A 149 -1.86 5.41 12.61
C VAL A 149 -0.68 4.48 12.38
N ALA A 150 0.43 4.73 13.09
CA ALA A 150 1.61 3.87 13.02
C ALA A 150 1.28 2.43 13.44
N PRO A 151 1.96 1.42 12.88
CA PRO A 151 1.75 0.04 13.28
C PRO A 151 2.21 -0.21 14.72
N THR A 152 1.50 -1.06 15.45
CA THR A 152 1.85 -1.47 16.82
C THR A 152 2.16 -2.96 16.89
N GLU A 153 2.81 -3.38 17.98
CA GLU A 153 3.13 -4.80 18.21
C GLU A 153 1.88 -5.67 18.39
N GLU A 154 0.78 -5.09 18.89
CA GLU A 154 -0.51 -5.78 19.09
C GLU A 154 -1.13 -6.29 17.77
N GLU A 155 -0.77 -5.68 16.64
CA GLU A 155 -1.23 -6.11 15.32
C GLU A 155 -0.53 -7.39 14.86
N CYS A 156 0.54 -7.81 15.55
CA CYS A 156 1.27 -9.06 15.35
C CYS A 156 1.66 -9.27 13.87
N LEU A 157 2.06 -8.19 13.19
CA LEU A 157 2.52 -8.18 11.80
C LEU A 157 4.02 -8.44 11.73
N THR A 158 4.46 -9.20 10.73
CA THR A 158 5.89 -9.24 10.38
C THR A 158 6.25 -7.90 9.74
N LEU A 159 7.05 -7.09 10.43
CA LEU A 159 7.36 -5.71 10.05
C LEU A 159 8.83 -5.52 9.69
N VAL A 160 9.08 -4.80 8.60
CA VAL A 160 10.40 -4.22 8.29
C VAL A 160 10.26 -2.70 8.30
N ARG A 161 11.05 -2.03 9.15
CA ARG A 161 11.06 -0.57 9.27
C ARG A 161 12.09 0.04 8.32
N TYR A 162 11.70 1.12 7.65
CA TYR A 162 12.52 1.91 6.73
C TYR A 162 12.46 3.36 7.16
N GLY A 163 13.61 3.95 7.45
CA GLY A 163 13.72 5.30 8.01
C GLY A 163 14.99 5.40 8.84
N GLU A 164 15.45 6.62 9.05
CA GLU A 164 16.38 6.94 10.14
C GLU A 164 15.58 7.38 11.36
#